data_AF-A0A382D2R4-F1
#
_entry.id   AF-A0A382D2R4-F1
#
_cell.length_a   1.000
_cell.length_b   1.000
_cell.length_c   1.000
_cell.angle_alpha   90.00
_cell.angle_beta   90.00
_cell.angle_gamma   90.00
#
_symmetry.space_group_name_H-M   'P 1'
#
loop_
_entity.id
_entity.type
_entity.pdbx_description
1 polymer ?
#
loop_
_entity_poly.entity_id
_entity_poly.type
_entity_poly.pdbx_seq_one_letter_code
_entity_poly.pdbx_strand_id
1 'polypeptide(L)'
;DLRPTRASPPTAYLPAAAAMVIPRRADVPAVVALWAGRLGNLAAYLALAALAVRTASAFRWTLAAAALLPMHLALGATISPDALTVGALFLVVALWTRIRAGDDPPLWLFVSATLLLALAKPPYFLVLALLPAAGLRRRTPEGLLAARVGGGALGLGFLVTLLNSSTKYQAATSTMGYGELAFQPDVQRDRLLGDIPGFLWASVEAWFTELHHYVQDWFRNYGFFTSGLPAALSWLFLVLLLVALLRLDGDDFAALRGHDRWTVGLGSAGMVLVLFGSSYVYFTDHVAYDTIGQQMARYSAPLLVMMAVAGAPRRLVREVERLPEDVARLVVTAVPVIATASILLTWLVTGTVDRY
;
A
#
# COMPACT_ATOMS: atom_id res chain seq x y z
N ASP A 1 -14.50 26.11 8.87
CA ASP A 1 -15.10 25.07 8.01
C ASP A 1 -14.58 23.73 8.52
N LEU A 2 -15.31 23.12 9.45
CA LEU A 2 -14.90 21.91 10.19
C LEU A 2 -15.50 20.64 9.58
N ARG A 3 -15.83 20.66 8.28
CA ARG A 3 -16.44 19.49 7.64
C ARG A 3 -15.47 18.31 7.79
N PRO A 4 -15.91 17.18 8.39
CA PRO A 4 -15.12 15.96 8.37
C PRO A 4 -14.84 15.62 6.91
N THR A 5 -13.55 15.49 6.66
CA THR A 5 -12.85 15.40 5.40
C THR A 5 -13.57 14.61 4.30
N ARG A 6 -13.83 15.26 3.15
CA ARG A 6 -14.01 14.58 1.84
C ARG A 6 -12.68 14.04 1.27
N ALA A 7 -11.67 13.85 2.12
CA ALA A 7 -10.29 13.55 1.69
C ALA A 7 -10.12 12.16 1.06
N SER A 8 -11.06 11.24 1.30
CA SER A 8 -11.14 9.97 0.57
C SER A 8 -12.50 9.90 -0.12
N PRO A 9 -12.55 9.62 -1.44
CA PRO A 9 -13.81 9.40 -2.13
C PRO A 9 -14.66 8.30 -1.45
N PRO A 10 -15.99 8.44 -1.42
CA PRO A 10 -16.87 7.49 -0.72
C PRO A 10 -16.83 6.08 -1.33
N THR A 11 -16.36 5.96 -2.57
CA THR A 11 -16.13 4.72 -3.32
C THR A 11 -15.29 3.72 -2.51
N ALA A 12 -14.29 4.20 -1.77
CA ALA A 12 -13.41 3.33 -0.99
C ALA A 12 -14.09 2.64 0.20
N TYR A 13 -15.26 3.13 0.62
CA TYR A 13 -16.05 2.56 1.72
C TYR A 13 -17.23 1.69 1.24
N LEU A 14 -17.45 1.58 -0.07
CA LEU A 14 -18.58 0.82 -0.63
C LEU A 14 -18.62 -0.64 -0.17
N PRO A 15 -17.50 -1.40 -0.08
CA PRO A 15 -17.55 -2.77 0.40
C PRO A 15 -18.06 -2.89 1.84
N ALA A 16 -17.53 -2.05 2.72
CA ALA A 16 -17.94 -2.02 4.12
C ALA A 16 -19.41 -1.59 4.25
N ALA A 17 -19.80 -0.52 3.55
CA ALA A 17 -21.17 -0.02 3.56
C ALA A 17 -22.17 -1.06 3.04
N ALA A 18 -21.86 -1.75 1.95
CA ALA A 18 -22.70 -2.80 1.38
C ALA A 18 -22.90 -3.97 2.35
N ALA A 19 -21.83 -4.41 3.03
CA ALA A 19 -21.91 -5.49 4.02
C ALA A 19 -22.69 -5.09 5.28
N MET A 20 -22.72 -3.80 5.62
CA MET A 20 -23.50 -3.28 6.75
C MET A 20 -25.01 -3.21 6.47
N VAL A 21 -25.45 -3.24 5.20
CA VAL A 21 -26.86 -3.04 4.83
C VAL A 21 -27.79 -4.07 5.47
N ILE A 22 -27.42 -5.35 5.45
CA ILE A 22 -28.27 -6.43 5.96
C ILE A 22 -28.45 -6.32 7.49
N PRO A 23 -27.37 -6.25 8.31
CA PRO A 23 -27.49 -6.03 9.75
C PRO A 23 -28.31 -4.77 10.10
N ARG A 24 -28.10 -3.66 9.38
CA ARG A 24 -28.81 -2.40 9.65
C ARG A 24 -30.31 -2.49 9.39
N ARG A 25 -30.74 -3.32 8.43
CA ARG A 25 -32.18 -3.55 8.16
C ARG A 25 -32.83 -4.54 9.12
N ALA A 26 -32.04 -5.43 9.71
CA ALA A 26 -32.49 -6.39 10.70
C ALA A 26 -32.52 -5.82 12.13
N ASP A 27 -32.22 -4.52 12.29
CA ASP A 27 -32.14 -3.81 13.58
C ASP A 27 -31.26 -4.50 14.64
N VAL A 28 -30.22 -5.22 14.18
CA VAL A 28 -29.26 -5.87 15.09
C VAL A 28 -28.31 -4.85 15.71
N PRO A 29 -27.67 -5.16 16.85
CA PRO A 29 -26.77 -4.23 17.53
C PRO A 29 -25.71 -3.63 16.60
N ALA A 30 -25.41 -2.34 16.78
CA ALA A 30 -24.48 -1.60 15.91
C ALA A 30 -23.09 -2.26 15.80
N VAL A 31 -22.64 -2.95 16.85
CA VAL A 31 -21.40 -3.74 16.84
C VAL A 31 -21.42 -4.87 15.81
N VAL A 32 -22.57 -5.52 15.58
CA VAL A 32 -22.72 -6.57 14.56
C VAL A 32 -22.64 -5.98 13.16
N ALA A 33 -23.27 -4.82 12.94
CA ALA A 33 -23.12 -4.09 11.68
C ALA A 33 -21.64 -3.69 11.44
N LEU A 34 -20.94 -3.21 12.48
CA LEU A 34 -19.52 -2.88 12.41
C LEU A 34 -18.68 -4.10 11.97
N TRP A 35 -18.88 -5.26 12.60
CA TRP A 35 -18.19 -6.50 12.25
C TRP A 35 -18.50 -6.95 10.83
N ALA A 36 -19.76 -6.88 10.40
CA ALA A 36 -20.14 -7.17 9.02
C ALA A 36 -19.41 -6.25 8.02
N GLY A 37 -19.31 -4.95 8.33
CA GLY A 37 -18.55 -4.00 7.51
C GLY A 37 -17.07 -4.33 7.42
N ARG A 38 -16.42 -4.70 8.53
CA ARG A 38 -15.02 -5.15 8.56
C ARG A 38 -14.80 -6.43 7.73
N LEU A 39 -15.68 -7.41 7.87
CA LEU A 39 -15.63 -8.65 7.08
C LEU A 39 -15.87 -8.39 5.59
N GLY A 40 -16.81 -7.50 5.25
CA GLY A 40 -17.05 -7.08 3.88
C GLY A 40 -15.86 -6.39 3.24
N ASN A 41 -15.17 -5.53 3.99
CA ASN A 41 -13.96 -4.86 3.51
C ASN A 41 -12.79 -5.85 3.32
N LEU A 42 -12.62 -6.78 4.27
CA LEU A 42 -11.59 -7.83 4.16
C LEU A 42 -11.87 -8.75 2.97
N ALA A 43 -13.12 -9.15 2.76
CA ALA A 43 -13.52 -9.99 1.63
C ALA A 43 -13.26 -9.28 0.30
N ALA A 44 -13.58 -8.00 0.18
CA ALA A 44 -13.30 -7.22 -1.03
C ALA A 44 -11.80 -7.06 -1.28
N TYR A 45 -11.01 -6.79 -0.23
CA TYR A 45 -9.55 -6.76 -0.31
C TYR A 45 -8.98 -8.08 -0.82
N LEU A 46 -9.34 -9.20 -0.18
CA LEU A 46 -8.85 -10.53 -0.55
C LEU A 46 -9.29 -10.93 -1.96
N ALA A 47 -10.52 -10.57 -2.38
CA ALA A 47 -11.01 -10.81 -3.73
C ALA A 47 -10.18 -10.03 -4.77
N LEU A 48 -9.89 -8.75 -4.52
CA LEU A 48 -9.06 -7.94 -5.41
C LEU A 48 -7.61 -8.44 -5.44
N ALA A 49 -7.03 -8.81 -4.29
CA ALA A 49 -5.70 -9.38 -4.22
C ALA A 49 -5.60 -10.73 -4.95
N ALA A 50 -6.57 -11.63 -4.75
CA ALA A 50 -6.64 -12.90 -5.46
C ALA A 50 -6.80 -12.69 -6.97
N LEU A 51 -7.64 -11.73 -7.38
CA LEU A 51 -7.80 -11.35 -8.77
C LEU A 51 -6.49 -10.79 -9.36
N ALA A 52 -5.76 -9.97 -8.61
CA ALA A 52 -4.45 -9.45 -9.01
C ALA A 52 -3.44 -10.58 -9.23
N VAL A 53 -3.29 -11.50 -8.28
CA VAL A 53 -2.39 -12.66 -8.38
C VAL A 53 -2.75 -13.54 -9.58
N ARG A 54 -4.05 -13.79 -9.81
CA ARG A 54 -4.52 -14.60 -10.96
C ARG A 54 -4.33 -13.90 -12.31
N THR A 55 -4.41 -12.57 -12.32
CA THR A 55 -4.30 -11.75 -13.54
C THR A 55 -2.84 -11.56 -13.94
N ALA A 56 -1.93 -11.43 -12.97
CA ALA A 56 -0.53 -11.13 -13.20
C ALA A 56 0.15 -12.18 -14.11
N SER A 57 0.98 -11.71 -15.04
CA SER A 57 1.82 -12.58 -15.88
C SER A 57 3.20 -12.82 -15.27
N ALA A 58 3.59 -12.02 -14.27
CA ALA A 58 4.85 -12.12 -13.53
C ALA A 58 4.64 -11.70 -12.08
N PHE A 59 5.56 -12.07 -11.18
CA PHE A 59 5.61 -11.67 -9.77
C PHE A 59 4.39 -12.11 -8.94
N ARG A 60 3.83 -13.29 -9.27
CA ARG A 60 2.61 -13.79 -8.63
C ARG A 60 2.82 -14.06 -7.14
N TRP A 61 3.97 -14.63 -6.77
CA TRP A 61 4.28 -14.91 -5.37
C TRP A 61 4.60 -13.64 -4.59
N THR A 62 5.20 -12.64 -5.23
CA THR A 62 5.48 -11.32 -4.64
C THR A 62 4.17 -10.59 -4.36
N LEU A 63 3.21 -10.62 -5.29
CA LEU A 63 1.86 -10.11 -5.07
C LEU A 63 1.15 -10.88 -3.95
N ALA A 64 1.25 -12.21 -3.92
CA ALA A 64 0.62 -13.03 -2.90
C ALA A 64 1.20 -12.77 -1.49
N ALA A 65 2.53 -12.74 -1.36
CA ALA A 65 3.20 -12.45 -0.10
C ALA A 65 2.90 -11.04 0.39
N ALA A 66 2.90 -10.04 -0.51
CA ALA A 66 2.48 -8.69 -0.16
C ALA A 66 1.01 -8.67 0.30
N ALA A 67 0.11 -9.41 -0.36
CA ALA A 67 -1.29 -9.48 0.01
C ALA A 67 -1.56 -10.19 1.35
N LEU A 68 -0.71 -11.12 1.72
CA LEU A 68 -0.83 -11.84 2.99
C LEU A 68 -0.01 -11.19 4.11
N LEU A 69 0.66 -10.07 3.85
CA LEU A 69 1.39 -9.34 4.88
C LEU A 69 0.43 -9.01 6.04
N PRO A 70 0.77 -9.33 7.32
CA PRO A 70 -0.14 -9.17 8.45
C PRO A 70 -0.76 -7.78 8.54
N MET A 71 0.02 -6.72 8.31
CA MET A 71 -0.51 -5.36 8.29
C MET A 71 -1.54 -5.11 7.17
N HIS A 72 -1.38 -5.68 5.97
CA HIS A 72 -2.40 -5.52 4.93
C HIS A 72 -3.68 -6.29 5.26
N LEU A 73 -3.58 -7.47 5.88
CA LEU A 73 -4.75 -8.20 6.40
C LEU A 73 -5.45 -7.40 7.49
N ALA A 74 -4.69 -6.78 8.40
CA ALA A 74 -5.22 -5.89 9.43
C ALA A 74 -5.97 -4.70 8.81
N LEU A 75 -5.35 -4.00 7.86
CA LEU A 75 -5.97 -2.88 7.14
C LEU A 75 -7.23 -3.32 6.38
N GLY A 76 -7.18 -4.47 5.72
CA GLY A 76 -8.33 -5.11 5.07
C GLY A 76 -9.49 -5.33 6.02
N ALA A 77 -9.21 -5.71 7.27
CA ALA A 77 -10.19 -5.94 8.32
C ALA A 77 -10.62 -4.69 9.09
N THR A 78 -10.25 -3.49 8.64
CA THR A 78 -10.77 -2.22 9.18
C THR A 78 -11.87 -1.63 8.29
N ILE A 79 -12.62 -0.64 8.78
CA ILE A 79 -13.50 0.17 7.92
C ILE A 79 -12.67 1.40 7.51
N SER A 80 -11.82 1.21 6.53
CA SER A 80 -10.92 2.23 6.01
C SER A 80 -10.82 2.13 4.48
N PRO A 81 -10.39 3.21 3.82
CA PRO A 81 -10.17 3.22 2.38
C PRO A 81 -8.95 2.41 1.95
N ASP A 82 -8.10 1.97 2.89
CA ASP A 82 -6.82 1.33 2.61
C ASP A 82 -7.01 -0.04 1.94
N ALA A 83 -8.00 -0.82 2.38
CA ALA A 83 -8.32 -2.14 1.84
C ALA A 83 -8.52 -2.10 0.31
N LEU A 84 -9.40 -1.22 -0.16
CA LEU A 84 -9.71 -1.06 -1.57
C LEU A 84 -8.53 -0.43 -2.34
N THR A 85 -7.80 0.49 -1.70
CA THR A 85 -6.61 1.13 -2.30
C THR A 85 -5.49 0.12 -2.57
N VAL A 86 -5.15 -0.72 -1.58
CA VAL A 86 -4.11 -1.76 -1.71
C VAL A 86 -4.52 -2.78 -2.77
N GLY A 87 -5.76 -3.28 -2.72
CA GLY A 87 -6.25 -4.24 -3.70
C GLY A 87 -6.24 -3.68 -5.13
N ALA A 88 -6.67 -2.44 -5.32
CA ALA A 88 -6.64 -1.76 -6.62
C ALA A 88 -5.21 -1.55 -7.12
N LEU A 89 -4.28 -1.16 -6.22
CA LEU A 89 -2.87 -1.00 -6.56
C LEU A 89 -2.26 -2.32 -7.03
N PHE A 90 -2.49 -3.42 -6.31
CA PHE A 90 -2.01 -4.75 -6.72
C PHE A 90 -2.58 -5.17 -8.07
N LEU A 91 -3.85 -4.88 -8.33
CA LEU A 91 -4.47 -5.17 -9.61
C LEU A 91 -3.83 -4.35 -10.75
N VAL A 92 -3.51 -3.07 -10.52
CA VAL A 92 -2.79 -2.24 -11.49
C VAL A 92 -1.37 -2.75 -11.74
N VAL A 93 -0.66 -3.18 -10.70
CA VAL A 93 0.67 -3.82 -10.84
C VAL A 93 0.54 -5.12 -11.66
N ALA A 94 -0.47 -5.95 -11.39
CA ALA A 94 -0.74 -7.15 -12.16
C ALA A 94 -1.02 -6.84 -13.64
N LEU A 95 -1.84 -5.83 -13.95
CA LEU A 95 -2.11 -5.40 -15.32
C LEU A 95 -0.86 -4.85 -16.01
N TRP A 96 0.00 -4.13 -15.28
CA TRP A 96 1.30 -3.69 -15.79
C TRP A 96 2.18 -4.88 -16.19
N THR A 97 2.22 -5.96 -15.39
CA THR A 97 2.98 -7.17 -15.78
C THR A 97 2.45 -7.77 -17.08
N ARG A 98 1.12 -7.85 -17.26
CA ARG A 98 0.49 -8.37 -18.48
C ARG A 98 0.86 -7.54 -19.71
N ILE A 99 0.72 -6.21 -19.61
CA ILE A 99 1.11 -5.30 -20.70
C ILE A 99 2.57 -5.51 -21.07
N ARG A 100 3.46 -5.70 -20.09
CA ARG A 100 4.88 -6.01 -20.34
C ARG A 100 5.10 -7.35 -21.05
N ALA A 101 4.31 -8.37 -20.71
CA ALA A 101 4.37 -9.68 -21.34
C ALA A 101 3.77 -9.71 -22.76
N GLY A 102 3.09 -8.63 -23.17
CA GLY A 102 2.34 -8.60 -24.43
C GLY A 102 0.95 -9.23 -24.31
N ASP A 103 0.53 -9.58 -23.09
CA ASP A 103 -0.77 -10.14 -22.79
C ASP A 103 -1.81 -9.03 -22.64
N ASP A 104 -2.90 -9.12 -23.39
CA ASP A 104 -3.96 -8.13 -23.29
C ASP A 104 -4.96 -8.53 -22.20
N PRO A 105 -5.17 -7.70 -21.16
CA PRO A 105 -6.23 -7.94 -20.19
C PRO A 105 -7.60 -7.63 -20.80
N PRO A 106 -8.68 -8.30 -20.34
CA PRO A 106 -10.02 -7.97 -20.79
C PRO A 106 -10.34 -6.51 -20.43
N LEU A 107 -10.91 -5.77 -21.39
CA LEU A 107 -11.10 -4.32 -21.29
C LEU A 107 -11.86 -3.90 -20.03
N TRP A 108 -12.90 -4.65 -19.65
CA TRP A 108 -13.69 -4.37 -18.46
C TRP A 108 -12.81 -4.40 -17.19
N LEU A 109 -11.95 -5.40 -17.04
CA LEU A 109 -11.06 -5.54 -15.89
C LEU A 109 -10.05 -4.39 -15.86
N PHE A 110 -9.51 -4.05 -17.02
CA PHE A 110 -8.53 -2.99 -17.18
C PHE A 110 -9.11 -1.60 -16.83
N VAL A 111 -10.29 -1.27 -17.36
CA VAL A 111 -10.98 -0.01 -17.06
C VAL A 111 -11.43 0.03 -15.60
N SER A 112 -12.04 -1.04 -15.09
CA SER A 112 -12.49 -1.10 -13.70
C SER A 112 -11.33 -0.95 -12.72
N ALA A 113 -10.19 -1.61 -12.93
CA ALA A 113 -9.03 -1.51 -12.06
C ALA A 113 -8.42 -0.10 -12.04
N THR A 114 -8.30 0.53 -13.22
CA THR A 114 -7.71 1.87 -13.32
C THR A 114 -8.61 2.95 -12.73
N LEU A 115 -9.93 2.86 -12.96
CA LEU A 115 -10.90 3.74 -12.30
C LEU A 115 -10.94 3.51 -10.79
N LEU A 116 -10.88 2.26 -10.34
CA LEU A 116 -10.89 1.94 -8.91
C LEU A 116 -9.70 2.60 -8.20
N LEU A 117 -8.49 2.47 -8.75
CA LEU A 117 -7.30 3.10 -8.15
C LEU A 117 -7.33 4.62 -8.24
N ALA A 118 -7.81 5.18 -9.36
CA ALA A 118 -7.98 6.63 -9.54
C ALA A 118 -8.92 7.24 -8.50
N LEU A 119 -9.93 6.48 -8.07
CA LEU A 119 -10.97 6.90 -7.13
C LEU A 119 -10.82 6.32 -5.71
N ALA A 120 -9.72 5.62 -5.41
CA ALA A 120 -9.55 4.98 -4.10
C ALA A 120 -9.10 5.98 -3.04
N LYS A 121 -7.82 6.36 -3.08
CA LYS A 121 -7.19 7.25 -2.10
C LYS A 121 -5.97 7.93 -2.74
N PRO A 122 -5.87 9.27 -2.74
CA PRO A 122 -4.65 9.97 -3.10
C PRO A 122 -3.49 9.64 -2.13
N PRO A 123 -2.23 9.60 -2.57
CA PRO A 123 -1.73 9.83 -3.94
C PRO A 123 -1.58 8.54 -4.78
N TYR A 124 -2.13 7.39 -4.35
CA TYR A 124 -1.84 6.09 -4.96
C TYR A 124 -2.25 5.95 -6.43
N PHE A 125 -3.13 6.83 -6.94
CA PHE A 125 -3.43 6.94 -8.37
C PHE A 125 -2.18 7.23 -9.22
N LEU A 126 -1.10 7.78 -8.66
CA LEU A 126 0.15 7.99 -9.40
C LEU A 126 0.80 6.68 -9.87
N VAL A 127 0.49 5.53 -9.25
CA VAL A 127 0.94 4.21 -9.76
C VAL A 127 0.37 3.92 -11.16
N LEU A 128 -0.74 4.54 -11.55
CA LEU A 128 -1.29 4.41 -12.90
C LEU A 128 -0.32 4.87 -13.98
N ALA A 129 0.68 5.70 -13.66
CA ALA A 129 1.73 6.11 -14.58
C ALA A 129 2.56 4.94 -15.14
N LEU A 130 2.57 3.77 -14.48
CA LEU A 130 3.17 2.55 -15.01
C LEU A 130 2.54 2.12 -16.34
N LEU A 131 1.24 2.35 -16.52
CA LEU A 131 0.48 1.90 -17.69
C LEU A 131 0.80 2.68 -18.97
N PRO A 132 0.78 4.03 -19.01
CA PRO A 132 1.27 4.78 -20.16
C PRO A 132 2.77 4.60 -20.39
N ALA A 133 3.58 4.48 -19.34
CA ALA A 133 5.01 4.22 -19.50
C ALA A 133 5.29 2.89 -20.22
N ALA A 134 4.57 1.82 -19.87
CA ALA A 134 4.69 0.52 -20.54
C ALA A 134 3.99 0.50 -21.92
N GLY A 135 2.78 1.04 -21.99
CA GLY A 135 1.92 1.00 -23.18
C GLY A 135 2.50 1.76 -24.38
N LEU A 136 3.04 2.97 -24.16
CA LEU A 136 3.68 3.76 -25.23
C LEU A 136 4.92 3.07 -25.80
N ARG A 137 5.60 2.24 -25.00
CA ARG A 137 6.77 1.48 -25.43
C ARG A 137 6.42 0.26 -26.27
N ARG A 138 5.27 -0.37 -26.05
CA ARG A 138 4.79 -1.51 -26.87
C ARG A 138 4.58 -1.11 -28.33
N ARG A 139 4.16 0.13 -28.60
CA ARG A 139 3.85 0.63 -29.96
C ARG A 139 2.84 -0.23 -30.74
N THR A 140 2.01 -1.01 -30.05
CA THR A 140 0.88 -1.75 -30.64
C THR A 140 -0.44 -1.02 -30.34
N PRO A 141 -1.54 -1.29 -31.07
CA PRO A 141 -2.85 -0.72 -30.77
C PRO A 141 -3.28 -0.93 -29.31
N GLU A 142 -3.00 -2.11 -28.76
CA GLU A 142 -3.35 -2.50 -27.39
C GLU A 142 -2.45 -1.79 -26.37
N GLY A 143 -1.16 -1.64 -26.67
CA GLY A 143 -0.25 -0.80 -25.88
C GLY A 143 -0.68 0.67 -25.85
N LEU A 144 -1.13 1.22 -26.99
CA LEU A 144 -1.65 2.59 -27.06
C LEU A 144 -2.98 2.74 -26.31
N LEU A 145 -3.86 1.74 -26.37
CA LEU A 145 -5.07 1.70 -25.56
C LEU A 145 -4.72 1.69 -24.06
N ALA A 146 -3.77 0.86 -23.65
CA ALA A 146 -3.28 0.82 -22.28
C ALA A 146 -2.76 2.18 -21.82
N ALA A 147 -2.03 2.88 -22.69
CA ALA A 147 -1.53 4.21 -22.40
C ALA A 147 -2.64 5.27 -22.30
N ARG A 148 -3.63 5.23 -23.19
CA ARG A 148 -4.76 6.18 -23.17
C ARG A 148 -5.64 6.00 -21.93
N VAL A 149 -6.03 4.77 -21.62
CA VAL A 149 -6.86 4.48 -20.44
C VAL A 149 -6.07 4.76 -19.16
N GLY A 150 -4.82 4.30 -19.07
CA GLY A 150 -3.95 4.57 -17.92
C GLY A 150 -3.71 6.06 -17.70
N GLY A 151 -3.40 6.81 -18.77
CA GLY A 151 -3.23 8.26 -18.73
C GLY A 151 -4.52 9.01 -18.40
N GLY A 152 -5.66 8.58 -18.94
CA GLY A 152 -6.98 9.14 -18.62
C GLY A 152 -7.37 8.92 -17.16
N ALA A 153 -7.15 7.72 -16.62
CA ALA A 153 -7.40 7.41 -15.22
C ALA A 153 -6.43 8.16 -14.28
N LEU A 154 -5.17 8.32 -14.66
CA LEU A 154 -4.19 9.16 -13.94
C LEU A 154 -4.67 10.62 -13.89
N GLY A 155 -5.13 11.17 -15.02
CA GLY A 155 -5.70 12.52 -15.11
C GLY A 155 -6.97 12.68 -14.28
N LEU A 156 -7.85 11.66 -14.28
CA LEU A 156 -9.04 11.64 -13.41
C LEU A 156 -8.64 11.64 -11.94
N GLY A 157 -7.69 10.81 -11.52
CA GLY A 157 -7.20 10.78 -10.14
C GLY A 157 -6.62 12.13 -9.71
N PHE A 158 -5.88 12.80 -10.60
CA PHE A 158 -5.37 14.15 -10.36
C PHE A 158 -6.51 15.17 -10.21
N LEU A 159 -7.48 15.17 -11.14
CA LEU A 159 -8.64 16.05 -11.09
C LEU A 159 -9.45 15.85 -9.80
N VAL A 160 -9.75 14.60 -9.44
CA VAL A 160 -10.48 14.27 -8.22
C VAL A 160 -9.70 14.70 -6.98
N THR A 161 -8.38 14.54 -6.98
CA THR A 161 -7.52 15.01 -5.88
C THR A 161 -7.58 16.53 -5.76
N LEU A 162 -7.46 17.28 -6.86
CA LEU A 162 -7.56 18.74 -6.86
C LEU A 162 -8.94 19.22 -6.37
N LEU A 163 -10.02 18.62 -6.89
CA LEU A 163 -11.39 18.99 -6.54
C LEU A 163 -11.74 18.69 -5.07
N ASN A 164 -11.08 17.71 -4.45
CA ASN A 164 -11.27 17.36 -3.04
C ASN A 164 -10.17 17.91 -2.12
N SER A 165 -9.16 18.58 -2.66
CA SER A 165 -8.10 19.21 -1.86
C SER A 165 -8.66 20.40 -1.08
N SER A 166 -8.19 20.58 0.15
CA SER A 166 -8.57 21.71 1.01
C SER A 166 -7.32 22.33 1.62
N THR A 167 -7.20 23.65 1.53
CA THR A 167 -6.13 24.42 2.19
C THR A 167 -6.32 24.49 3.70
N LYS A 168 -7.50 24.09 4.20
CA LYS A 168 -7.85 24.08 5.64
C LYS A 168 -7.95 22.66 6.19
N TYR A 169 -7.32 21.68 5.53
CA TYR A 169 -7.31 20.30 5.99
C TYR A 169 -6.53 20.20 7.31
N GLN A 170 -7.24 20.06 8.42
CA GLN A 170 -6.65 19.67 9.70
C GLN A 170 -7.02 18.21 9.96
N ALA A 171 -6.01 17.34 10.01
CA ALA A 171 -6.25 15.94 10.33
C ALA A 171 -6.68 15.83 11.80
N ALA A 172 -7.91 15.40 12.08
CA ALA A 172 -8.36 15.12 13.45
C ALA A 172 -7.50 14.06 14.17
N THR A 173 -6.67 13.31 13.43
CA THR A 173 -5.72 12.33 13.96
C THR A 173 -4.43 12.95 14.52
N SER A 174 -4.04 14.18 14.14
CA SER A 174 -2.86 14.82 14.74
C SER A 174 -3.10 15.21 16.20
N THR A 175 -4.31 15.69 16.51
CA THR A 175 -4.73 16.03 17.89
C THR A 175 -4.91 14.83 18.81
N MET A 176 -5.13 13.63 18.29
CA MET A 176 -5.29 12.40 19.11
C MET A 176 -3.97 11.73 19.52
N GLY A 177 -2.86 12.02 18.83
CA GLY A 177 -1.58 11.31 19.06
C GLY A 177 -0.40 12.17 19.53
N TYR A 178 -0.37 13.47 19.18
CA TYR A 178 0.83 14.30 19.35
C TYR A 178 0.58 15.67 20.02
N GLY A 179 -0.65 15.93 20.49
CA GLY A 179 -1.02 17.21 21.10
C GLY A 179 -1.52 18.25 20.09
N GLU A 180 -1.59 19.52 20.50
CA GLU A 180 -1.99 20.63 19.64
C GLU A 180 -0.88 20.95 18.63
N LEU A 181 -1.06 20.52 17.38
CA LEU A 181 -0.18 20.87 16.26
C LEU A 181 -0.44 22.32 15.82
N ALA A 182 0.60 23.16 15.75
CA ALA A 182 0.49 24.49 15.18
C ALA A 182 0.39 24.43 13.64
N PHE A 183 -0.82 24.21 13.13
CA PHE A 183 -1.08 23.98 11.70
C PHE A 183 -0.70 25.20 10.83
N GLN A 184 0.36 25.07 10.01
CA GLN A 184 0.93 26.18 9.21
C GLN A 184 1.30 25.78 7.76
N PRO A 185 0.41 25.13 6.98
CA PRO A 185 0.76 24.44 5.73
C PRO A 185 1.47 25.31 4.68
N ASP A 186 1.22 26.63 4.68
CA ASP A 186 1.92 27.56 3.79
C ASP A 186 3.41 27.67 4.15
N VAL A 187 3.76 27.72 5.43
CA VAL A 187 5.15 27.76 5.91
C VAL A 187 5.88 26.46 5.54
N GLN A 188 5.27 25.30 5.80
CA GLN A 188 5.89 24.02 5.43
C GLN A 188 6.00 23.87 3.90
N ARG A 189 5.00 24.29 3.13
CA ARG A 189 5.08 24.25 1.66
C ARG A 189 6.19 25.15 1.14
N ASP A 190 6.31 26.38 1.64
CA ASP A 190 7.32 27.33 1.21
C ASP A 190 8.73 26.84 1.59
N ARG A 191 8.86 26.20 2.76
CA ARG A 191 10.11 25.55 3.18
C ARG A 191 10.48 24.37 2.28
N LEU A 192 9.52 23.48 1.99
CA LEU A 192 9.72 22.32 1.11
C LEU A 192 10.16 22.76 -0.30
N LEU A 193 9.45 23.73 -0.88
CA LEU A 193 9.75 24.23 -2.23
C LEU A 193 11.02 25.10 -2.28
N GLY A 194 11.32 25.81 -1.20
CA GLY A 194 12.53 26.63 -1.05
C GLY A 194 13.81 25.83 -0.83
N ASP A 195 13.71 24.58 -0.37
CA ASP A 195 14.86 23.70 -0.12
C ASP A 195 14.52 22.23 -0.41
N ILE A 196 14.30 21.96 -1.70
CA ILE A 196 14.07 20.61 -2.22
C ILE A 196 15.26 19.68 -1.91
N PRO A 197 16.54 20.07 -2.07
CA PRO A 197 17.67 19.19 -1.74
C PRO A 197 17.67 18.76 -0.27
N GLY A 198 17.41 19.69 0.65
CA GLY A 198 17.29 19.38 2.08
C GLY A 198 16.12 18.46 2.37
N PHE A 199 14.96 18.68 1.74
CA PHE A 199 13.78 17.81 1.90
C PHE A 199 14.06 16.39 1.41
N LEU A 200 14.73 16.25 0.25
CA LEU A 200 15.09 14.95 -0.31
C LEU A 200 16.06 14.20 0.61
N TRP A 201 17.10 14.89 1.11
CA TRP A 201 18.05 14.30 2.04
C TRP A 201 17.37 13.83 3.32
N ALA A 202 16.59 14.71 3.95
CA ALA A 202 15.83 14.38 5.14
C ALA A 202 14.88 13.20 4.88
N SER A 203 14.24 13.13 3.70
CA SER A 203 13.34 12.03 3.35
C SER A 203 14.06 10.69 3.27
N VAL A 204 15.28 10.69 2.72
CA VAL A 204 16.11 9.48 2.71
C VAL A 204 16.50 9.10 4.13
N GLU A 205 16.95 10.07 4.94
CA GLU A 205 17.32 9.85 6.34
C GLU A 205 16.14 9.29 7.15
N ALA A 206 14.97 9.93 7.08
CA ALA A 206 13.74 9.49 7.75
C ALA A 206 13.34 8.07 7.31
N TRP A 207 13.46 7.73 6.03
CA TRP A 207 13.16 6.37 5.57
C TRP A 207 14.03 5.32 6.27
N PHE A 208 15.33 5.57 6.40
CA PHE A 208 16.25 4.62 7.03
C PHE A 208 16.14 4.62 8.56
N THR A 209 15.90 5.78 9.18
CA THR A 209 15.67 5.90 10.63
C THR A 209 14.39 5.19 11.05
N GLU A 210 13.31 5.32 10.27
CA GLU A 210 12.02 4.68 10.56
C GLU A 210 11.91 3.23 10.06
N LEU A 211 12.90 2.73 9.32
CA LEU A 211 12.84 1.40 8.72
C LEU A 211 12.63 0.31 9.77
N HIS A 212 13.24 0.46 10.95
CA HIS A 212 13.00 -0.47 12.05
C HIS A 212 11.52 -0.49 12.44
N HIS A 213 10.92 0.67 12.67
CA HIS A 213 9.50 0.79 13.01
C HIS A 213 8.60 0.23 11.91
N TYR A 214 8.90 0.52 10.64
CA TYR A 214 8.12 -0.04 9.53
C TYR A 214 8.14 -1.56 9.52
N VAL A 215 9.31 -2.17 9.67
CA VAL A 215 9.42 -3.63 9.72
C VAL A 215 8.68 -4.20 10.92
N GLN A 216 8.72 -3.54 12.08
CA GLN A 216 7.90 -3.97 13.22
C GLN A 216 6.40 -3.89 12.91
N ASP A 217 5.94 -2.76 12.36
CA ASP A 217 4.53 -2.54 12.03
C ASP A 217 3.99 -3.57 11.03
N TRP A 218 4.80 -3.92 10.01
CA TRP A 218 4.41 -4.86 8.95
C TRP A 218 4.01 -6.24 9.48
N PHE A 219 4.66 -6.70 10.56
CA PHE A 219 4.47 -8.05 11.11
C PHE A 219 3.77 -8.08 12.47
N ARG A 220 3.86 -7.00 13.27
CA ARG A 220 3.46 -7.04 14.69
C ARG A 220 2.25 -6.18 15.03
N ASN A 221 1.87 -5.20 14.20
CA ASN A 221 0.88 -4.19 14.59
C ASN A 221 -0.44 -4.32 13.85
N TYR A 222 -1.54 -4.40 14.61
CA TYR A 222 -2.93 -4.41 14.13
C TYR A 222 -3.63 -3.17 14.68
N GLY A 223 -3.66 -2.10 13.89
CA GLY A 223 -4.08 -0.79 14.38
C GLY A 223 -3.07 -0.27 15.41
N PHE A 224 -3.54 -0.01 16.64
CA PHE A 224 -2.69 0.44 17.76
C PHE A 224 -2.26 -0.72 18.69
N PHE A 225 -2.62 -1.96 18.35
CA PHE A 225 -2.28 -3.12 19.16
C PHE A 225 -1.02 -3.80 18.61
N THR A 226 -0.01 -3.95 19.47
CA THR A 226 1.27 -4.57 19.15
C THR A 226 1.35 -5.98 19.72
N SER A 227 1.81 -6.92 18.91
CA SER A 227 2.03 -8.30 19.34
C SER A 227 3.25 -8.45 20.25
N GLY A 228 3.17 -9.45 21.12
CA GLY A 228 4.28 -9.97 21.92
C GLY A 228 5.32 -10.75 21.11
N LEU A 229 5.22 -10.80 19.78
CA LEU A 229 6.24 -11.37 18.91
C LEU A 229 7.57 -10.63 19.14
N PRO A 230 8.69 -11.34 19.41
CA PRO A 230 9.99 -10.70 19.54
C PRO A 230 10.36 -9.86 18.31
N ALA A 231 10.88 -8.65 18.53
CA ALA A 231 11.17 -7.69 17.44
C ALA A 231 12.16 -8.22 16.38
N ALA A 232 13.08 -9.09 16.80
CA ALA A 232 14.03 -9.75 15.92
C ALA A 232 13.35 -10.68 14.89
N LEU A 233 12.20 -11.29 15.25
CA LEU A 233 11.48 -12.17 14.34
C LEU A 233 10.85 -11.42 13.17
N SER A 234 10.47 -10.14 13.32
CA SER A 234 9.98 -9.31 12.19
C SER A 234 11.02 -9.18 11.09
N TRP A 235 12.29 -8.97 11.48
CA TRP A 235 13.41 -8.89 10.55
C TRP A 235 13.72 -10.25 9.92
N LEU A 236 13.69 -11.32 10.73
CA LEU A 236 13.84 -12.69 10.22
C LEU A 236 12.74 -13.01 9.20
N PHE A 237 11.49 -12.67 9.49
CA PHE A 237 10.36 -12.85 8.59
C PHE A 237 10.52 -12.08 7.28
N LEU A 238 10.97 -10.82 7.34
CA LEU A 238 11.27 -10.05 6.13
C LEU A 238 12.34 -10.73 5.28
N VAL A 239 13.45 -11.17 5.88
CA VAL A 239 14.54 -11.86 5.18
C VAL A 239 14.06 -13.17 4.58
N LEU A 240 13.36 -14.00 5.35
CA LEU A 240 12.81 -15.27 4.89
C LEU A 240 11.85 -15.07 3.73
N LEU A 241 10.95 -14.09 3.81
CA LEU A 241 10.04 -13.76 2.71
C LEU A 241 10.81 -13.31 1.47
N LEU A 242 11.79 -12.40 1.58
CA LEU A 242 12.58 -11.96 0.43
C LEU A 242 13.34 -13.11 -0.24
N VAL A 243 13.91 -14.02 0.55
CA VAL A 243 14.58 -15.23 0.04
C VAL A 243 13.59 -16.17 -0.65
N ALA A 244 12.42 -16.41 -0.05
CA ALA A 244 11.38 -17.23 -0.65
C ALA A 244 10.84 -16.62 -1.96
N LEU A 245 10.67 -15.31 -2.02
CA LEU A 245 10.26 -14.59 -3.23
C LEU A 245 11.30 -14.68 -4.34
N LEU A 246 12.59 -14.49 -4.02
CA LEU A 246 13.67 -14.69 -4.98
C LEU A 246 13.69 -16.11 -5.55
N ARG A 247 13.26 -17.11 -4.78
CA ARG A 247 13.14 -18.50 -5.25
C ARG A 247 11.89 -18.72 -6.11
N LEU A 248 10.75 -18.15 -5.73
CA LEU A 248 9.46 -18.43 -6.35
C LEU A 248 9.16 -17.60 -7.61
N ASP A 249 9.58 -16.34 -7.63
CA ASP A 249 9.48 -15.44 -8.78
C ASP A 249 10.87 -15.15 -9.41
N GLY A 250 11.83 -16.08 -9.23
CA GLY A 250 13.24 -15.87 -9.59
C GLY A 250 13.45 -15.50 -11.07
N ASP A 251 12.74 -16.18 -11.98
CA ASP A 251 12.78 -15.90 -13.42
C ASP A 251 12.27 -14.49 -13.74
N ASP A 252 11.20 -14.05 -13.06
CA ASP A 252 10.64 -12.71 -13.23
C ASP A 252 11.63 -11.62 -12.76
N PHE A 253 12.27 -11.84 -11.61
CA PHE A 253 13.34 -10.95 -11.12
C PHE A 253 14.55 -10.92 -12.07
N ALA A 254 14.92 -12.06 -12.65
CA ALA A 254 16.02 -12.15 -13.61
C ALA A 254 15.70 -11.45 -14.94
N ALA A 255 14.44 -11.52 -15.38
CA ALA A 255 13.92 -10.93 -16.61
C ALA A 255 13.68 -9.41 -16.51
N LEU A 256 13.37 -8.89 -15.32
CA LEU A 256 13.12 -7.46 -15.13
C LEU A 256 14.42 -6.63 -15.17
N ARG A 257 14.63 -5.91 -16.27
CA ARG A 257 15.87 -5.15 -16.54
C ARG A 257 15.60 -3.79 -17.16
N GLY A 258 16.64 -2.95 -17.12
CA GLY A 258 16.67 -1.67 -17.83
C GLY A 258 15.54 -0.73 -17.38
N HIS A 259 14.87 -0.14 -18.37
CA HIS A 259 13.88 0.91 -18.16
C HIS A 259 12.76 0.47 -17.21
N ASP A 260 12.14 -0.69 -17.40
CA ASP A 260 10.99 -1.10 -16.59
C ASP A 260 11.31 -1.24 -15.10
N ARG A 261 12.51 -1.75 -14.80
CA ARG A 261 13.00 -1.83 -13.42
C ARG A 261 13.18 -0.44 -12.82
N TRP A 262 13.79 0.47 -13.57
CA TRP A 262 13.98 1.85 -13.13
C TRP A 262 12.66 2.59 -12.98
N THR A 263 11.68 2.38 -13.87
CA THR A 263 10.35 2.98 -13.76
C THR A 263 9.63 2.54 -12.48
N VAL A 264 9.64 1.24 -12.17
CA VAL A 264 9.02 0.75 -10.92
C VAL A 264 9.78 1.24 -9.70
N GLY A 265 11.12 1.17 -9.72
CA GLY A 265 11.96 1.60 -8.60
C GLY A 265 11.83 3.09 -8.29
N LEU A 266 12.08 3.94 -9.29
CA LEU A 266 11.95 5.39 -9.15
C LEU A 266 10.50 5.82 -8.90
N GLY A 267 9.52 5.12 -9.49
CA GLY A 267 8.11 5.35 -9.20
C GLY A 267 7.76 5.06 -7.75
N SER A 268 8.26 3.96 -7.19
CA SER A 268 8.05 3.63 -5.77
C SER A 268 8.73 4.63 -4.83
N ALA A 269 9.98 5.02 -5.12
CA ALA A 269 10.69 6.03 -4.34
C ALA A 269 10.02 7.40 -4.44
N GLY A 270 9.61 7.81 -5.65
CA GLY A 270 8.86 9.05 -5.88
C GLY A 270 7.54 9.07 -5.13
N MET A 271 6.82 7.95 -5.07
CA MET A 271 5.59 7.86 -4.26
C MET A 271 5.88 8.02 -2.76
N VAL A 272 6.95 7.42 -2.23
CA VAL A 272 7.37 7.65 -0.83
C VAL A 272 7.66 9.12 -0.60
N LEU A 273 8.36 9.80 -1.51
CA LEU A 273 8.61 11.24 -1.42
C LEU A 273 7.33 12.07 -1.44
N VAL A 274 6.33 11.71 -2.25
CA VAL A 274 5.03 12.39 -2.24
C VAL A 274 4.29 12.18 -0.91
N LEU A 275 4.32 10.96 -0.36
CA LEU A 275 3.73 10.67 0.95
C LEU A 275 4.44 11.47 2.06
N PHE A 276 5.77 11.53 2.01
CA PHE A 276 6.60 12.28 2.95
C PHE A 276 6.36 13.78 2.82
N GLY A 277 6.24 14.31 1.60
CA GLY A 277 5.91 15.72 1.37
C GLY A 277 4.52 16.07 1.90
N SER A 278 3.53 15.21 1.68
CA SER A 278 2.20 15.38 2.28
C SER A 278 2.25 15.33 3.81
N SER A 279 3.07 14.46 4.38
CA SER A 279 3.24 14.36 5.83
C SER A 279 3.92 15.61 6.40
N TYR A 280 4.95 16.13 5.72
CA TYR A 280 5.64 17.35 6.12
C TYR A 280 4.72 18.57 6.07
N VAL A 281 3.89 18.69 5.03
CA VAL A 281 3.02 19.87 4.86
C VAL A 281 1.83 19.86 5.83
N TYR A 282 1.29 18.69 6.18
CA TYR A 282 0.01 18.61 6.90
C TYR A 282 0.08 17.96 8.28
N PHE A 283 1.19 17.30 8.63
CA PHE A 283 1.31 16.47 9.83
C PHE A 283 2.56 16.77 10.67
N THR A 284 3.13 17.97 10.53
CA THR A 284 4.15 18.55 11.42
C THR A 284 4.02 20.07 11.46
N ASP A 285 4.43 20.67 12.56
CA ASP A 285 4.66 22.11 12.71
C ASP A 285 6.17 22.46 12.78
N HIS A 286 7.04 21.46 12.71
CA HIS A 286 8.48 21.65 12.63
C HIS A 286 8.89 22.14 11.24
N VAL A 287 9.45 23.35 11.19
CA VAL A 287 10.01 23.95 9.96
C VAL A 287 11.40 23.38 9.65
N ALA A 288 12.14 22.98 10.68
CA ALA A 288 13.36 22.21 10.49
C ALA A 288 12.98 20.83 9.91
N TYR A 289 13.88 20.25 9.10
CA TYR A 289 13.71 18.87 8.62
C TYR A 289 14.20 17.84 9.65
N ASP A 290 14.14 18.18 10.94
CA ASP A 290 14.39 17.26 12.06
C ASP A 290 13.32 16.17 12.16
N THR A 291 12.12 16.44 11.62
CA THR A 291 11.07 15.45 11.37
C THR A 291 10.33 15.74 10.07
N ILE A 292 9.78 14.71 9.43
CA ILE A 292 8.95 14.80 8.22
C ILE A 292 7.46 14.60 8.56
N GLY A 293 7.10 14.82 9.82
CA GLY A 293 5.75 14.58 10.33
C GLY A 293 5.42 13.10 10.48
N GLN A 294 4.13 12.81 10.61
CA GLN A 294 3.63 11.46 10.90
C GLN A 294 3.83 10.47 9.76
N GLN A 295 4.92 9.71 9.84
CA GLN A 295 5.13 8.54 9.00
C GLN A 295 4.49 7.31 9.63
N MET A 296 3.62 6.64 8.89
CA MET A 296 3.04 5.37 9.32
C MET A 296 3.37 4.30 8.29
N ALA A 297 3.82 3.13 8.77
CA ALA A 297 4.19 2.02 7.89
C ALA A 297 3.05 1.61 6.93
N ARG A 298 1.79 1.81 7.35
CA ARG A 298 0.60 1.56 6.52
C ARG A 298 0.55 2.37 5.22
N TYR A 299 1.24 3.50 5.12
CA TYR A 299 1.25 4.34 3.92
C TYR A 299 2.31 3.87 2.90
N SER A 300 3.43 3.33 3.35
CA SER A 300 4.45 2.76 2.46
C SER A 300 4.17 1.29 2.11
N ALA A 301 3.40 0.59 2.95
CA ALA A 301 3.01 -0.81 2.77
C ALA A 301 2.54 -1.20 1.36
N PRO A 302 1.61 -0.44 0.73
CA PRO A 302 1.06 -0.85 -0.55
C PRO A 302 2.15 -0.85 -1.64
N LEU A 303 3.22 -0.07 -1.44
CA LEU A 303 4.35 0.05 -2.35
C LEU A 303 5.37 -1.07 -2.17
N LEU A 304 5.27 -1.91 -1.13
CA LEU A 304 6.21 -3.00 -0.88
C LEU A 304 6.32 -3.97 -2.05
N VAL A 305 5.22 -4.22 -2.77
CA VAL A 305 5.25 -5.02 -3.99
C VAL A 305 6.19 -4.40 -5.03
N MET A 306 6.10 -3.09 -5.27
CA MET A 306 6.94 -2.38 -6.24
C MET A 306 8.38 -2.27 -5.76
N MET A 307 8.58 -2.01 -4.47
CA MET A 307 9.90 -1.95 -3.83
C MET A 307 10.60 -3.30 -3.91
N ALA A 308 9.91 -4.41 -3.65
CA ALA A 308 10.44 -5.75 -3.80
C ALA A 308 10.78 -6.04 -5.27
N VAL A 309 9.83 -5.82 -6.19
CA VAL A 309 10.01 -6.03 -7.64
C VAL A 309 11.24 -5.29 -8.18
N ALA A 310 11.44 -4.02 -7.81
CA ALA A 310 12.56 -3.22 -8.30
C ALA A 310 13.87 -3.43 -7.51
N GLY A 311 13.77 -3.60 -6.19
CA GLY A 311 14.88 -3.56 -5.24
C GLY A 311 15.50 -4.91 -4.93
N ALA A 312 14.81 -6.03 -5.18
CA ALA A 312 15.32 -7.35 -4.84
C ALA A 312 16.68 -7.64 -5.53
N PRO A 313 17.65 -8.22 -4.80
CA PRO A 313 19.00 -8.44 -5.30
C PRO A 313 19.05 -9.62 -6.26
N ARG A 314 18.74 -9.39 -7.54
CA ARG A 314 18.70 -10.40 -8.61
C ARG A 314 19.94 -11.30 -8.73
N ARG A 315 21.10 -10.85 -8.25
CA ARG A 315 22.34 -11.65 -8.24
C ARG A 315 22.20 -12.88 -7.34
N LEU A 316 21.38 -12.78 -6.30
CA LEU A 316 21.11 -13.85 -5.34
C LEU A 316 20.10 -14.88 -5.86
N VAL A 317 19.42 -14.65 -6.99
CA VAL A 317 18.46 -15.63 -7.57
C VAL A 317 19.15 -16.99 -7.75
N ARG A 318 20.37 -16.99 -8.32
CA ARG A 318 21.17 -18.21 -8.52
C ARG A 318 21.60 -18.87 -7.22
N GLU A 319 21.79 -18.09 -6.16
CA GLU A 319 22.20 -18.61 -4.86
C GLU A 319 21.04 -19.32 -4.16
N VAL A 320 19.81 -18.83 -4.34
CA VAL A 320 18.61 -19.40 -3.74
C VAL A 320 17.97 -20.51 -4.57
N GLU A 321 18.38 -20.75 -5.83
CA GLU A 321 17.88 -21.85 -6.68
C GLU A 321 17.95 -23.23 -6.00
N ARG A 322 18.92 -23.43 -5.11
CA ARG A 322 19.10 -24.66 -4.32
C ARG A 322 18.03 -24.87 -3.25
N LEU A 323 17.29 -23.82 -2.87
CA LEU A 323 16.20 -23.90 -1.91
C LEU A 323 15.03 -24.68 -2.55
N PRO A 324 14.49 -25.73 -1.89
CA PRO A 324 13.32 -26.43 -2.38
C PRO A 324 12.10 -25.50 -2.48
N GLU A 325 11.33 -25.60 -3.56
CA GLU A 325 10.14 -24.75 -3.75
C GLU A 325 9.12 -24.90 -2.64
N ASP A 326 8.93 -26.12 -2.14
CA ASP A 326 7.96 -26.39 -1.07
C ASP A 326 8.35 -25.66 0.23
N VAL A 327 9.65 -25.51 0.49
CA VAL A 327 10.15 -24.70 1.62
C VAL A 327 9.84 -23.23 1.39
N ALA A 328 10.06 -22.71 0.18
CA ALA A 328 9.74 -21.31 -0.13
C ALA A 328 8.22 -21.03 -0.04
N ARG A 329 7.38 -21.95 -0.54
CA ARG A 329 5.92 -21.86 -0.41
C ARG A 329 5.48 -21.93 1.05
N LEU A 330 6.10 -22.82 1.83
CA LEU A 330 5.87 -22.91 3.28
C LEU A 330 6.22 -21.59 3.97
N VAL A 331 7.34 -20.93 3.61
CA VAL A 331 7.70 -19.63 4.18
C VAL A 331 6.66 -18.55 3.87
N VAL A 332 6.24 -18.43 2.61
CA VAL A 332 5.24 -17.42 2.18
C VAL A 332 3.90 -17.62 2.88
N THR A 333 3.55 -18.84 3.25
CA THR A 333 2.30 -19.17 3.96
C THR A 333 2.44 -19.09 5.48
N ALA A 334 3.51 -19.63 6.05
CA ALA A 334 3.72 -19.72 7.48
C ALA A 334 4.01 -18.37 8.12
N VAL A 335 4.78 -17.48 7.48
CA VAL A 335 5.15 -16.18 8.06
C VAL A 335 3.92 -15.32 8.39
N PRO A 336 2.99 -15.07 7.43
CA PRO A 336 1.72 -14.41 7.73
C PRO A 336 0.92 -15.05 8.86
N VAL A 337 0.83 -16.38 8.86
CA VAL A 337 0.05 -17.14 9.84
C VAL A 337 0.65 -17.00 11.23
N ILE A 338 1.96 -17.19 11.38
CA ILE A 338 2.65 -17.08 12.67
C ILE A 338 2.56 -15.66 13.20
N ALA A 339 2.83 -14.66 12.35
CA ALA A 339 2.74 -13.25 12.73
C ALA A 339 1.32 -12.88 13.18
N THR A 340 0.29 -13.25 12.41
CA THR A 340 -1.13 -13.01 12.76
C THR A 340 -1.54 -13.77 14.03
N ALA A 341 -1.15 -15.05 14.16
CA ALA A 341 -1.44 -15.86 15.34
C ALA A 341 -0.79 -15.30 16.60
N SER A 342 0.42 -14.73 16.50
CA SER A 342 1.10 -14.08 17.62
C SER A 342 0.28 -12.94 18.21
N ILE A 343 -0.44 -12.19 17.38
CA ILE A 343 -1.30 -11.08 17.81
C ILE A 343 -2.50 -11.61 18.57
N LEU A 344 -3.17 -12.63 18.04
CA LEU A 344 -4.30 -13.28 18.70
C LEU A 344 -3.89 -13.88 20.05
N LEU A 345 -2.75 -14.58 20.09
CA LEU A 345 -2.19 -15.14 21.32
C LEU A 345 -1.86 -14.04 22.34
N THR A 346 -1.24 -12.94 21.89
CA THR A 346 -0.96 -11.80 22.76
C THR A 346 -2.25 -11.26 23.34
N TRP A 347 -3.27 -11.01 22.51
CA TRP A 347 -4.56 -10.51 22.95
C TRP A 347 -5.25 -11.45 23.95
N LEU A 348 -5.23 -12.76 23.71
CA LEU A 348 -5.81 -13.77 24.61
C LEU A 348 -5.09 -13.82 25.96
N VAL A 349 -3.76 -13.66 25.98
CA VAL A 349 -2.94 -13.74 27.21
C VAL A 349 -2.99 -12.44 28.01
N THR A 350 -2.86 -11.29 27.33
CA THR A 350 -2.81 -9.98 28.00
C THR A 350 -4.20 -9.39 28.24
N GLY A 351 -5.24 -9.96 27.61
CA GLY A 351 -6.65 -9.65 27.83
C GLY A 351 -6.92 -8.15 27.89
N THR A 352 -6.52 -7.37 26.86
CA THR A 352 -6.53 -5.89 26.86
C THR A 352 -7.92 -5.24 26.87
N VAL A 353 -8.79 -5.74 27.75
CA VAL A 353 -9.98 -5.09 28.27
C VAL A 353 -9.59 -3.87 29.11
N ASP A 354 -8.41 -3.85 29.74
CA ASP A 354 -8.01 -2.78 30.68
C ASP A 354 -7.26 -1.59 30.04
N ARG A 355 -7.15 -1.49 28.71
CA ARG A 355 -6.36 -0.42 28.04
C ARG A 355 -7.12 0.48 27.06
N TYR A 356 -8.45 0.48 27.08
CA TYR A 356 -9.28 1.43 26.33
C TYR A 356 -10.43 1.98 27.16
#